data_AF-A0A093QVY5-F1
#
_entry.id   AF-A0A093QVY5-F1
#
_cell.length_a   1.000
_cell.length_b   1.000
_cell.length_c   1.000
_cell.angle_alpha   90.00
_cell.angle_beta   90.00
_cell.angle_gamma   90.00
#
_symmetry.space_group_name_H-M   'P 1'
#
loop_
_entity.id
_entity.type
_entity.pdbx_description
1 polymer ?
#
loop_
_entity_poly.entity_id
_entity_poly.type
_entity_poly.pdbx_seq_one_letter_code
_entity_poly.pdbx_strand_id
1 'polypeptide(L)'
;ISIFCSACQQTIYPYHLLYHKKTHKALTLLGFDSPQTKTDKKTLLAQRQKLVSKLTKTPKYSETHRQKIDYSFEFLMNNHTSTSYCDLANINAPSTFTKVNNSLIKALSICQDKNSTWQGDMEDRFIVLDNYGNRSDTCFLGLVDGSHGVTAAETVAAELPLLFLDQLAQMDSSYKKSKNEQQILDSFATVIKADYREKEKIFTDTRSNDKTNKTNTYEWIHKAYAKSFWRMDRLLRLGRNEVSKVRWSGCSAVTCLVERIPSEETDGTEEEERKHSENTTHRPLARAAKGVAGLLHIANIG
;
A
#
# COMPACT_ATOMS: atom_id res chain seq x y z
N ILE A 1 17.19 19.70 -2.61
CA ILE A 1 16.27 20.25 -1.58
C ILE A 1 16.76 19.77 -0.22
N SER A 2 16.93 20.67 0.73
CA SER A 2 17.28 20.34 2.12
C SER A 2 16.20 20.89 3.05
N ILE A 3 15.98 20.21 4.19
CA ILE A 3 14.94 20.49 5.16
C ILE A 3 15.62 20.87 6.48
N PHE A 4 15.13 21.92 7.11
CA PHE A 4 15.67 22.38 8.38
C PHE A 4 14.94 21.71 9.55
N CYS A 5 15.68 21.11 10.50
CA CYS A 5 15.08 20.53 11.71
C CYS A 5 14.92 21.58 12.80
N SER A 6 13.68 21.78 13.26
CA SER A 6 13.38 22.70 14.36
C SER A 6 13.98 22.27 15.71
N ALA A 7 14.21 20.97 15.94
CA ALA A 7 14.70 20.45 17.21
C ALA A 7 16.22 20.63 17.42
N CYS A 8 17.03 20.44 16.37
CA CYS A 8 18.49 20.54 16.46
C CYS A 8 19.09 21.62 15.55
N GLN A 9 18.26 22.37 14.81
CA GLN A 9 18.67 23.47 13.94
C GLN A 9 19.68 23.05 12.84
N GLN A 10 19.67 21.77 12.45
CA GLN A 10 20.51 21.23 11.38
C GLN A 10 19.76 21.15 10.05
N THR A 11 20.48 21.42 8.97
CA THR A 11 20.02 21.23 7.58
C THR A 11 20.21 19.76 7.19
N ILE A 12 19.12 19.09 6.81
CA ILE A 12 19.07 17.65 6.57
C ILE A 12 18.52 17.39 5.18
N TYR A 13 19.11 16.47 4.44
CA TYR A 13 18.52 16.04 3.17
C TYR A 13 17.30 15.14 3.41
N PRO A 14 16.26 15.20 2.55
CA PRO A 14 15.03 14.43 2.72
C PRO A 14 15.24 12.93 2.99
N TYR A 15 16.24 12.30 2.36
CA TYR A 15 16.55 10.88 2.55
C TYR A 15 17.15 10.54 3.93
N HIS A 16 17.68 11.51 4.67
CA HIS A 16 18.13 11.34 6.06
C HIS A 16 17.06 11.74 7.10
N LEU A 17 15.92 12.31 6.68
CA LEU A 17 14.94 12.90 7.61
C LEU A 17 14.36 11.87 8.58
N LEU A 18 14.05 10.66 8.09
CA LEU A 18 13.50 9.58 8.92
C LEU A 18 14.51 9.12 9.97
N TYR A 19 15.75 8.86 9.55
CA TYR A 19 16.82 8.46 10.45
C TYR A 19 17.08 9.54 11.51
N HIS A 20 17.20 10.79 11.07
CA HIS A 20 17.41 11.94 11.94
C HIS A 20 16.29 12.09 12.99
N LYS A 21 15.03 11.91 12.60
CA LYS A 21 13.89 11.93 13.53
C LYS A 21 13.94 10.77 14.53
N LYS A 22 14.40 9.58 14.11
CA LYS A 22 14.59 8.42 15.01
C LYS A 22 15.72 8.67 16.01
N THR A 23 16.81 9.32 15.59
CA THR A 23 17.91 9.73 16.49
C THR A 23 17.41 10.63 17.61
N HIS A 24 16.61 11.65 17.29
CA HIS A 24 16.01 12.53 18.30
C HIS A 24 15.17 11.75 19.31
N LYS A 25 14.28 10.89 18.82
CA LYS A 25 13.43 10.06 19.68
C LYS A 25 14.25 9.15 20.60
N ALA A 26 15.31 8.53 20.09
CA ALA A 26 16.17 7.66 20.87
C ALA A 26 16.94 8.43 21.95
N LEU A 27 17.48 9.62 21.62
CA LEU A 27 18.17 10.49 22.58
C LEU A 27 17.23 10.97 23.69
N THR A 28 16.03 11.44 23.32
CA THR A 28 15.02 11.85 24.30
C THR A 28 14.62 10.69 25.22
N LEU A 29 14.48 9.47 24.67
CA LEU A 29 14.10 8.30 25.47
C LEU A 29 15.20 7.85 26.44
N LEU A 30 16.47 8.05 26.08
CA LEU A 30 17.60 7.87 27.00
C LEU A 30 17.76 9.04 27.99
N GLY A 31 16.89 10.04 27.95
CA GLY A 31 16.88 11.17 28.88
C GLY A 31 17.98 12.19 28.60
N PHE A 32 18.34 12.40 27.33
CA PHE A 32 19.16 13.53 26.91
C PHE A 32 18.27 14.71 26.53
N ASP A 33 18.57 15.88 27.12
CA ASP A 33 17.76 17.09 26.97
C ASP A 33 18.00 17.81 25.64
N SER A 34 19.18 17.61 25.04
CA SER A 34 19.52 18.19 23.74
C SER A 34 19.84 17.11 22.72
N PRO A 35 19.18 17.14 21.55
CA PRO A 35 19.52 16.28 20.43
C PRO A 35 20.88 16.59 19.78
N GLN A 36 21.53 17.70 20.17
CA GLN A 36 22.87 18.07 19.71
C GLN A 36 23.97 17.49 20.62
N THR A 37 23.61 16.82 21.71
CA THR A 37 24.59 16.26 22.66
C THR A 37 25.42 15.21 21.94
N LYS A 38 26.73 15.49 21.74
CA LYS A 38 27.68 14.48 21.25
C LYS A 38 27.86 13.42 22.33
N THR A 39 27.16 12.30 22.19
CA THR A 39 27.23 11.18 23.12
C THR A 39 28.29 10.18 22.70
N ASP A 40 29.29 9.95 23.56
CA ASP A 40 30.23 8.83 23.42
C ASP A 40 29.54 7.51 23.79
N LYS A 41 29.98 6.39 23.22
CA LYS A 41 29.49 5.03 23.50
C LYS A 41 29.50 4.73 24.99
N LYS A 42 30.52 5.19 25.73
CA LYS A 42 30.60 5.03 27.19
C LYS A 42 29.46 5.78 27.91
N THR A 43 29.13 6.98 27.46
CA THR A 43 28.04 7.78 28.05
C THR A 43 26.67 7.17 27.78
N LEU A 44 26.45 6.63 26.57
CA LEU A 44 25.22 5.91 26.22
C LEU A 44 25.04 4.66 27.09
N LEU A 45 26.11 3.90 27.30
CA LEU A 45 26.08 2.68 28.11
C LEU A 45 25.78 2.99 29.58
N ALA A 46 26.45 4.00 30.15
CA ALA A 46 26.20 4.45 31.51
C ALA A 46 24.75 4.92 31.71
N GLN A 47 24.21 5.66 30.74
CA GLN A 47 22.85 6.17 30.78
C GLN A 47 21.82 5.04 30.67
N ARG A 48 22.05 4.06 29.79
CA ARG A 48 21.22 2.85 29.71
C ARG A 48 21.21 2.10 31.05
N GLN A 49 22.36 1.85 31.65
CA GLN A 49 22.46 1.15 32.94
C GLN A 49 21.74 1.92 34.06
N LYS A 50 21.84 3.26 34.06
CA LYS A 50 21.11 4.13 35.00
C LYS A 50 19.59 4.04 34.83
N LEU A 51 19.08 4.01 33.60
CA LEU A 51 17.64 3.88 33.35
C LEU A 51 17.10 2.49 33.68
N VAL A 52 17.82 1.43 33.29
CA VAL A 52 17.44 0.05 33.61
C VAL A 52 17.45 -0.17 35.12
N SER A 53 18.46 0.32 35.84
CA SER A 53 18.52 0.21 37.32
C SER A 53 17.44 1.02 38.04
N LYS A 54 16.95 2.13 37.46
CA LYS A 54 15.75 2.82 37.97
C LYS A 54 14.49 2.00 37.74
N LEU A 55 14.36 1.39 36.55
CA LEU A 55 13.21 0.59 36.17
C LEU A 55 13.08 -0.71 36.99
N THR A 56 14.20 -1.32 37.41
CA THR A 56 14.18 -2.49 38.30
C THR A 56 13.83 -2.13 39.74
N LYS A 57 13.99 -0.87 40.14
CA LYS A 57 13.63 -0.36 41.47
C LYS A 57 12.18 0.12 41.56
N THR A 58 11.48 0.27 40.43
CA THR A 58 10.05 0.63 40.43
C THR A 58 9.17 -0.58 40.75
N PRO A 59 8.12 -0.41 41.58
CA PRO A 59 7.27 -1.51 42.05
C PRO A 59 6.44 -2.17 40.92
N LYS A 60 6.29 -1.49 39.78
CA LYS A 60 5.62 -2.03 38.58
C LYS A 60 6.62 -2.08 37.43
N TYR A 61 7.40 -3.16 37.40
CA TYR A 61 8.34 -3.43 36.31
C TYR A 61 7.59 -3.55 34.97
N SER A 62 8.15 -2.96 33.92
CA SER A 62 7.58 -2.99 32.58
C SER A 62 8.63 -3.43 31.59
N GLU A 63 8.46 -4.65 31.09
CA GLU A 63 9.34 -5.23 30.07
C GLU A 63 9.32 -4.42 28.77
N THR A 64 8.15 -3.88 28.39
CA THR A 64 8.00 -3.02 27.22
C THR A 64 8.79 -1.71 27.36
N HIS A 65 8.89 -1.11 28.55
CA HIS A 65 9.75 0.05 28.77
C HIS A 65 11.24 -0.31 28.69
N ARG A 66 11.63 -1.47 29.21
CA ARG A 66 13.00 -1.95 29.10
C ARG A 66 13.39 -2.16 27.63
N GLN A 67 12.56 -2.86 26.87
CA GLN A 67 12.80 -3.10 25.44
C GLN A 67 12.98 -1.80 24.67
N LYS A 68 12.14 -0.78 24.94
CA LYS A 68 12.27 0.55 24.32
C LYS A 68 13.62 1.22 24.63
N ILE A 69 14.11 1.11 25.87
CA ILE A 69 15.43 1.61 26.28
C ILE A 69 16.54 0.86 25.52
N ASP A 70 16.44 -0.48 25.45
CA ASP A 70 17.41 -1.34 24.77
C ASP A 70 17.47 -1.02 23.27
N TYR A 71 16.33 -0.94 22.58
CA TYR A 71 16.26 -0.57 21.17
C TYR A 71 16.81 0.83 20.89
N SER A 72 16.56 1.80 21.77
CA SER A 72 17.07 3.17 21.59
C SER A 72 18.58 3.24 21.78
N PHE A 73 19.12 2.48 22.73
CA PHE A 73 20.56 2.34 22.93
C PHE A 73 21.23 1.66 21.74
N GLU A 74 20.70 0.53 21.27
CA GLU A 74 21.24 -0.18 20.09
C GLU A 74 21.19 0.70 18.83
N PHE A 75 20.09 1.42 18.62
CA PHE A 75 19.94 2.35 17.50
C PHE A 75 21.02 3.45 17.50
N LEU A 76 21.40 3.97 18.68
CA LEU A 76 22.44 5.01 18.82
C LEU A 76 23.87 4.44 18.84
N MET A 77 24.06 3.20 19.29
CA MET A 77 25.36 2.51 19.30
C MET A 77 25.80 2.07 17.92
N ASN A 78 24.83 1.70 17.09
CA ASN A 78 25.04 1.36 15.71
C ASN A 78 25.34 2.66 14.95
N ASN A 79 26.63 3.00 14.85
CA ASN A 79 27.20 3.99 13.92
C ASN A 79 27.00 3.50 12.47
N HIS A 80 25.77 3.20 12.07
CA HIS A 80 25.46 3.16 10.67
C HIS A 80 25.62 4.60 10.21
N THR A 81 26.80 4.92 9.63
CA THR A 81 26.89 5.78 8.45
C THR A 81 25.63 5.53 7.70
N SER A 82 24.65 6.44 7.83
CA SER A 82 23.29 6.32 7.35
C SER A 82 23.27 5.28 6.27
N THR A 83 22.96 4.02 6.60
CA THR A 83 22.78 3.00 5.56
C THR A 83 21.55 3.56 4.91
N SER A 84 21.80 4.32 3.85
CA SER A 84 20.80 5.20 3.35
C SER A 84 19.76 4.19 2.91
N TYR A 85 18.59 4.24 3.53
CA TYR A 85 17.50 3.34 3.13
C TYR A 85 17.08 3.65 1.67
N CYS A 86 17.76 4.64 1.07
CA CYS A 86 17.84 4.97 -0.33
C CYS A 86 19.32 4.95 -0.81
N ASP A 87 20.06 3.86 -0.59
CA ASP A 87 21.31 3.63 -1.32
C ASP A 87 20.89 3.37 -2.76
N LEU A 88 20.65 4.46 -3.49
CA LEU A 88 20.38 4.47 -4.93
C LEU A 88 21.48 3.70 -5.69
N ALA A 89 22.66 3.52 -5.08
CA ALA A 89 23.77 2.74 -5.59
C ALA A 89 23.56 1.21 -5.53
N ASN A 90 22.71 0.69 -4.63
CA ASN A 90 22.38 -0.74 -4.53
C ASN A 90 21.06 -1.12 -5.22
N ILE A 91 20.35 -0.13 -5.77
CA ILE A 91 19.22 -0.37 -6.67
C ILE A 91 19.76 -0.98 -7.97
N ASN A 92 19.96 -2.30 -7.96
CA ASN A 92 20.45 -3.06 -9.11
C ASN A 92 19.43 -3.11 -10.28
N ALA A 93 18.22 -2.56 -10.10
CA ALA A 93 17.22 -2.42 -11.14
C ALA A 93 16.70 -0.98 -11.13
N PRO A 94 16.92 -0.16 -12.18
CA PRO A 94 16.43 1.21 -12.22
C PRO A 94 14.94 1.24 -11.87
N SER A 95 14.56 2.13 -10.95
CA SER A 95 13.17 2.32 -10.55
C SER A 95 12.29 2.35 -11.79
N THR A 96 11.39 1.38 -11.94
CA THR A 96 10.54 1.33 -13.12
C THR A 96 9.55 2.48 -12.99
N PHE A 97 9.70 3.48 -13.86
CA PHE A 97 8.79 4.61 -13.91
C PHE A 97 7.62 4.23 -14.81
N THR A 98 6.56 3.69 -14.20
CA THR A 98 5.34 3.38 -14.93
C THR A 98 4.51 4.65 -15.05
N LYS A 99 4.38 5.17 -16.27
CA LYS A 99 3.48 6.30 -16.53
C LYS A 99 2.03 5.78 -16.45
N VAL A 100 1.30 6.30 -15.47
CA VAL A 100 -0.14 6.03 -15.28
C VAL A 100 -0.91 7.27 -15.71
N ASN A 101 -1.92 7.10 -16.57
CA ASN A 101 -2.79 8.16 -17.04
C ASN A 101 -4.07 8.23 -16.19
N ASN A 102 -3.90 8.61 -14.92
CA ASN A 102 -4.99 8.71 -13.95
C ASN A 102 -4.97 10.08 -13.28
N SER A 103 -6.11 10.80 -13.28
CA SER A 103 -6.19 12.16 -12.75
C SER A 103 -5.90 12.28 -11.24
N LEU A 104 -6.06 11.19 -10.48
CA LEU A 104 -5.79 11.13 -9.04
C LEU A 104 -4.32 10.83 -8.73
N ILE A 105 -3.59 10.19 -9.64
CA ILE A 105 -2.21 9.74 -9.43
C ILE A 105 -1.26 10.69 -10.15
N LYS A 106 -0.65 11.62 -9.41
CA LYS A 106 0.30 12.58 -9.97
C LYS A 106 1.64 11.97 -10.37
N ALA A 107 2.08 10.94 -9.63
CA ALA A 107 3.33 10.23 -9.87
C ALA A 107 3.27 8.85 -9.23
N LEU A 108 3.85 7.86 -9.90
CA LEU A 108 4.04 6.50 -9.40
C LEU A 108 5.48 6.06 -9.69
N SER A 109 6.15 5.53 -8.68
CA SER A 109 7.50 4.99 -8.80
C SER A 109 7.59 3.69 -8.02
N ILE A 110 8.22 2.68 -8.62
CA ILE A 110 8.41 1.37 -7.98
C ILE A 110 9.91 1.15 -7.81
N CYS A 111 10.28 0.73 -6.61
CA CYS A 111 11.64 0.37 -6.25
C CYS A 111 11.62 -1.01 -5.62
N GLN A 112 12.50 -1.89 -6.09
CA GLN A 112 12.74 -3.20 -5.52
C GLN A 112 14.23 -3.31 -5.20
N ASP A 113 14.56 -3.85 -4.03
CA ASP A 113 15.94 -4.06 -3.61
C ASP A 113 16.18 -5.56 -3.41
N LYS A 114 16.94 -6.15 -4.33
CA LYS A 114 17.36 -7.53 -4.26
C LYS A 114 18.51 -7.58 -3.27
N ASN A 115 18.20 -7.77 -2.00
CA ASN A 115 19.19 -7.98 -0.95
C ASN A 115 19.94 -9.30 -1.21
N SER A 116 20.94 -9.23 -2.09
CA SER A 116 21.68 -10.35 -2.67
C SER A 116 22.47 -11.17 -1.63
N THR A 117 22.62 -10.64 -0.42
CA THR A 117 23.24 -11.35 0.71
C THR A 117 22.31 -12.42 1.29
N TRP A 118 20.99 -12.24 1.19
CA TRP A 118 19.99 -13.11 1.85
C TRP A 118 19.13 -13.91 0.87
N GLN A 119 18.90 -13.38 -0.34
CA GLN A 119 18.05 -14.03 -1.34
C GLN A 119 18.72 -13.99 -2.72
N GLY A 120 18.88 -15.18 -3.32
CA GLY A 120 19.51 -15.35 -4.63
C GLY A 120 18.68 -14.76 -5.78
N ASP A 121 17.36 -14.73 -5.63
CA ASP A 121 16.39 -14.23 -6.60
C ASP A 121 15.45 -13.20 -5.96
N MET A 122 14.95 -12.25 -6.77
CA MET A 122 13.92 -11.31 -6.34
C MET A 122 12.57 -12.02 -6.38
N GLU A 123 12.04 -12.39 -5.22
CA GLU A 123 10.76 -13.10 -5.09
C GLU A 123 9.56 -12.12 -5.13
N ASP A 124 9.78 -10.84 -4.81
CA ASP A 124 8.75 -9.82 -4.84
C ASP A 124 8.29 -9.49 -6.26
N ARG A 125 6.98 -9.26 -6.40
CA ARG A 125 6.35 -8.80 -7.63
C ARG A 125 5.45 -7.60 -7.36
N PHE A 126 5.22 -6.80 -8.38
CA PHE A 126 4.31 -5.67 -8.33
C PHE A 126 3.33 -5.73 -9.49
N ILE A 127 2.18 -5.09 -9.30
CA ILE A 127 1.12 -4.95 -10.29
C ILE A 127 0.88 -3.46 -10.49
N VAL A 128 0.85 -3.01 -11.74
CA VAL A 128 0.38 -1.68 -12.11
C VAL A 128 -0.46 -1.81 -13.37
N LEU A 129 -1.77 -1.63 -13.23
CA LEU A 129 -2.70 -1.63 -14.34
C LEU A 129 -3.45 -0.30 -14.35
N ASP A 130 -3.15 0.50 -15.37
CA ASP A 130 -3.85 1.77 -15.63
C ASP A 130 -5.15 1.52 -16.40
N ASN A 131 -6.14 2.39 -16.21
CA ASN A 131 -7.49 2.27 -16.77
C ASN A 131 -8.09 0.86 -16.58
N TYR A 132 -7.93 0.34 -15.37
CA TYR A 132 -8.25 -1.04 -15.03
C TYR A 132 -9.72 -1.37 -15.32
N GLY A 133 -9.93 -2.47 -16.06
CA GLY A 133 -11.24 -2.86 -16.59
C GLY A 133 -11.76 -1.96 -17.71
N ASN A 134 -10.85 -1.32 -18.46
CA ASN A 134 -11.15 -0.37 -19.53
C ASN A 134 -12.05 0.79 -19.06
N ARG A 135 -11.86 1.20 -17.81
CA ARG A 135 -12.55 2.32 -17.18
C ARG A 135 -11.54 3.43 -16.93
N SER A 136 -11.86 4.63 -17.40
CA SER A 136 -10.98 5.78 -17.20
C SER A 136 -10.91 6.18 -15.73
N ASP A 137 -9.80 6.80 -15.32
CA ASP A 137 -9.57 7.24 -13.94
C ASP A 137 -9.65 6.11 -12.90
N THR A 138 -9.45 4.86 -13.32
CA THR A 138 -9.23 3.71 -12.42
C THR A 138 -7.78 3.23 -12.53
N CYS A 139 -7.21 2.75 -11.42
CA CYS A 139 -5.90 2.14 -11.43
C CYS A 139 -5.85 1.00 -10.41
N PHE A 140 -5.36 -0.16 -10.82
CA PHE A 140 -5.14 -1.29 -9.94
C PHE A 140 -3.65 -1.46 -9.68
N LEU A 141 -3.28 -1.38 -8.40
CA LEU A 141 -1.91 -1.53 -7.94
C LEU A 141 -1.81 -2.74 -7.02
N GLY A 142 -0.64 -3.37 -7.00
CA GLY A 142 -0.38 -4.49 -6.10
C GLY A 142 1.09 -4.62 -5.77
N LEU A 143 1.35 -5.12 -4.56
CA LEU A 143 2.65 -5.59 -4.11
C LEU A 143 2.46 -7.02 -3.61
N VAL A 144 3.33 -7.91 -4.06
CA VAL A 144 3.29 -9.34 -3.77
C VAL A 144 4.67 -9.72 -3.25
N ASP A 145 4.72 -10.19 -2.01
CA ASP A 145 5.94 -10.63 -1.34
C ASP A 145 5.99 -12.16 -1.47
N GLY A 146 6.96 -12.65 -2.25
CA GLY A 146 7.14 -14.07 -2.53
C GLY A 146 7.99 -14.77 -1.48
N SER A 147 7.72 -16.05 -1.25
CA SER A 147 8.46 -16.88 -0.30
C SER A 147 8.72 -18.27 -0.88
N HIS A 148 9.92 -18.80 -0.62
CA HIS A 148 10.32 -20.14 -1.04
C HIS A 148 10.24 -20.33 -2.57
N GLY A 149 10.52 -19.27 -3.32
CA GLY A 149 10.46 -19.21 -4.76
C GLY A 149 9.52 -18.13 -5.30
N VAL A 150 9.81 -17.67 -6.50
CA VAL A 150 9.09 -16.56 -7.14
C VAL A 150 7.77 -16.95 -7.81
N THR A 151 7.52 -18.25 -7.97
CA THR A 151 6.44 -18.77 -8.83
C THR A 151 5.04 -18.40 -8.32
N ALA A 152 4.77 -18.50 -7.01
CA ALA A 152 3.49 -18.06 -6.44
C ALA A 152 3.26 -16.56 -6.67
N ALA A 153 4.28 -15.74 -6.38
CA ALA A 153 4.20 -14.29 -6.55
C ALA A 153 3.99 -13.88 -8.02
N GLU A 154 4.66 -14.54 -8.96
CA GLU A 154 4.45 -14.38 -10.41
C GLU A 154 3.02 -14.71 -10.83
N THR A 155 2.50 -15.85 -10.35
CA THR A 155 1.16 -16.31 -10.71
C THR A 155 0.12 -15.35 -10.16
N VAL A 156 0.26 -14.90 -8.90
CA VAL A 156 -0.63 -13.89 -8.31
C VAL A 156 -0.54 -12.57 -9.07
N ALA A 157 0.66 -12.08 -9.40
CA ALA A 157 0.82 -10.83 -10.13
C ALA A 157 0.15 -10.85 -11.52
N ALA A 158 0.16 -12.01 -12.20
CA ALA A 158 -0.44 -12.16 -13.51
C ALA A 158 -1.95 -12.45 -13.49
N GLU A 159 -2.43 -13.30 -12.59
CA GLU A 159 -3.77 -13.88 -12.66
C GLU A 159 -4.78 -13.24 -11.69
N LEU A 160 -4.34 -12.75 -10.52
CA LEU A 160 -5.23 -12.11 -9.55
C LEU A 160 -5.98 -10.90 -10.14
N PRO A 161 -5.34 -10.00 -10.94
CA PRO A 161 -6.07 -8.88 -11.53
C PRO A 161 -7.17 -9.35 -12.48
N LEU A 162 -7.02 -10.49 -13.15
CA LEU A 162 -8.07 -11.00 -14.05
C LEU A 162 -9.25 -11.56 -13.24
N LEU A 163 -8.97 -12.32 -12.18
CA LEU A 163 -9.99 -12.84 -11.28
C LEU A 163 -10.77 -11.72 -10.58
N PHE A 164 -10.09 -10.64 -10.21
CA PHE A 164 -10.73 -9.47 -9.62
C PHE A 164 -11.61 -8.73 -10.63
N LEU A 165 -11.12 -8.51 -11.85
CA LEU A 165 -11.89 -7.88 -12.91
C LEU A 165 -13.15 -8.67 -13.26
N ASP A 166 -13.07 -10.00 -13.27
CA ASP A 166 -14.24 -10.86 -13.49
C ASP A 166 -15.30 -10.69 -12.40
N GLN A 167 -14.89 -10.53 -11.13
CA GLN A 167 -15.84 -10.29 -10.03
C GLN A 167 -16.43 -8.89 -10.06
N LEU A 168 -15.64 -7.87 -10.41
CA LEU A 168 -16.14 -6.51 -10.59
C LEU A 168 -17.15 -6.43 -11.74
N ALA A 169 -16.82 -6.96 -12.91
CA ALA A 169 -17.66 -6.91 -14.11
C ALA A 169 -19.00 -7.65 -13.96
N GLN A 170 -19.09 -8.61 -13.03
CA GLN A 170 -20.36 -9.28 -12.72
C GLN A 170 -21.30 -8.39 -11.91
N MET A 171 -20.76 -7.50 -11.06
CA MET A 171 -21.53 -6.64 -10.16
C MET A 171 -21.77 -5.25 -10.76
N ASP A 172 -20.81 -4.76 -11.55
CA ASP A 172 -20.84 -3.47 -12.21
C ASP A 172 -20.40 -3.60 -13.69
N SER A 173 -21.36 -3.35 -14.60
CA SER A 173 -21.14 -3.41 -16.05
C SER A 173 -20.20 -2.32 -16.59
N SER A 174 -19.83 -1.33 -15.78
CA SER A 174 -18.84 -0.31 -16.16
C SER A 174 -17.46 -0.92 -16.38
N TYR A 175 -17.14 -2.03 -15.71
CA TYR A 175 -15.92 -2.80 -15.92
C TYR A 175 -16.06 -3.73 -17.12
N LYS A 176 -15.17 -3.58 -18.08
CA LYS A 176 -15.14 -4.37 -19.30
C LYS A 176 -13.91 -5.25 -19.34
N LYS A 177 -14.12 -6.49 -19.77
CA LYS A 177 -13.07 -7.46 -20.08
C LYS A 177 -12.80 -7.45 -21.57
N SER A 178 -11.54 -7.46 -21.98
CA SER A 178 -11.14 -7.72 -23.35
C SER A 178 -11.36 -9.19 -23.71
N LYS A 179 -11.36 -9.51 -25.02
CA LYS A 179 -11.48 -10.89 -25.50
C LYS A 179 -10.34 -11.78 -25.00
N ASN A 180 -9.12 -11.25 -24.92
CA ASN A 180 -7.94 -11.98 -24.45
C ASN A 180 -8.06 -12.30 -22.95
N GLU A 181 -8.47 -11.32 -22.14
CA GLU A 181 -8.70 -11.53 -20.71
C GLU A 181 -9.82 -12.55 -20.47
N GLN A 182 -10.90 -12.49 -21.26
CA GLN A 182 -11.97 -13.48 -21.18
C GLN A 182 -11.49 -14.89 -21.53
N GLN A 183 -10.65 -15.05 -22.57
CA GLN A 183 -10.08 -16.35 -22.91
C GLN A 183 -9.21 -16.92 -21.77
N ILE A 184 -8.43 -16.07 -21.10
CA ILE A 184 -7.64 -16.49 -19.92
C ILE A 184 -8.58 -16.89 -18.78
N LEU A 185 -9.68 -16.16 -18.56
CA LEU A 185 -10.67 -16.48 -17.55
C LEU A 185 -11.39 -17.81 -17.84
N ASP A 186 -11.78 -18.05 -19.08
CA ASP A 186 -12.45 -19.28 -19.50
C ASP A 186 -11.56 -20.50 -19.25
N SER A 187 -10.25 -20.33 -19.46
CA SER A 187 -9.27 -21.37 -19.21
C SER A 187 -9.01 -21.65 -17.70
N PHE A 188 -9.55 -20.86 -16.77
CA PHE A 188 -9.63 -21.20 -15.34
C PHE A 188 -10.74 -22.21 -15.02
N ALA A 189 -11.69 -22.46 -15.93
CA ALA A 189 -12.82 -23.37 -15.69
C ALA A 189 -12.38 -24.82 -15.39
N THR A 190 -11.18 -25.20 -15.81
CA THR A 190 -10.57 -26.50 -15.48
C THR A 190 -10.31 -26.67 -13.98
N VAL A 191 -9.99 -25.57 -13.28
CA VAL A 191 -9.65 -25.55 -11.85
C VAL A 191 -10.83 -25.05 -10.99
N ILE A 192 -11.55 -24.03 -11.47
CA ILE A 192 -12.70 -23.41 -10.80
C ILE A 192 -13.99 -24.04 -11.33
N LYS A 193 -14.26 -25.26 -10.86
CA LYS A 193 -15.43 -26.05 -11.20
C LYS A 193 -16.72 -25.52 -10.53
N ALA A 194 -17.86 -25.98 -11.01
CA ALA A 194 -19.18 -25.52 -10.56
C ALA A 194 -19.41 -25.73 -9.05
N ASP A 195 -18.92 -26.83 -8.48
CA ASP A 195 -18.98 -27.13 -7.04
C ASP A 195 -18.21 -26.10 -6.21
N TYR A 196 -17.08 -25.61 -6.72
CA TYR A 196 -16.30 -24.57 -6.05
C TYR A 196 -17.01 -23.21 -6.10
N ARG A 197 -17.66 -22.89 -7.22
CA ARG A 197 -18.50 -21.69 -7.37
C ARG A 197 -19.73 -21.72 -6.48
N GLU A 198 -20.25 -22.90 -6.17
CA GLU A 198 -21.35 -23.04 -5.22
C GLU A 198 -20.90 -22.71 -3.79
N LYS A 199 -19.71 -23.18 -3.39
CA LYS A 199 -19.11 -22.82 -2.09
C LYS A 199 -18.79 -21.33 -1.99
N GLU A 200 -18.49 -20.68 -3.11
CA GLU A 200 -18.27 -19.22 -3.20
C GLU A 200 -19.53 -18.41 -2.87
N LYS A 201 -20.73 -19.01 -2.92
CA LYS A 201 -21.99 -18.32 -2.55
C LYS A 201 -22.02 -17.86 -1.08
N ILE A 202 -21.16 -18.40 -0.22
CA ILE A 202 -20.99 -17.94 1.16
C ILE A 202 -20.66 -16.44 1.22
N PHE A 203 -19.96 -15.90 0.22
CA PHE A 203 -19.64 -14.47 0.13
C PHE A 203 -20.83 -13.60 -0.32
N THR A 204 -21.90 -14.21 -0.83
CA THR A 204 -23.13 -13.53 -1.27
C THR A 204 -24.31 -13.71 -0.32
N ASP A 205 -24.37 -14.82 0.43
CA ASP A 205 -25.58 -15.28 1.13
C ASP A 205 -25.82 -14.70 2.53
N THR A 206 -25.17 -13.60 2.87
CA THR A 206 -25.63 -12.78 4.00
C THR A 206 -26.84 -11.96 3.55
N ARG A 207 -28.03 -12.58 3.55
CA ARG A 207 -29.30 -11.86 3.69
C ARG A 207 -29.23 -11.06 4.98
N SER A 208 -28.79 -9.81 4.88
CA SER A 208 -28.97 -8.81 5.92
C SER A 208 -30.46 -8.55 6.06
N ASN A 209 -31.11 -9.34 6.91
CA ASN A 209 -32.43 -9.05 7.46
C ASN A 209 -32.33 -7.93 8.53
N ASP A 210 -31.36 -7.02 8.40
CA ASP A 210 -31.10 -5.94 9.33
C ASP A 210 -31.61 -4.65 8.71
N LYS A 211 -32.85 -4.31 9.07
CA LYS A 211 -33.54 -3.06 8.71
C LYS A 211 -32.92 -1.79 9.33
N THR A 212 -31.66 -1.83 9.78
CA THR A 212 -31.08 -0.76 10.62
C THR A 212 -29.65 -0.33 10.30
N ASN A 213 -28.96 -0.89 9.31
CA ASN A 213 -27.58 -0.47 9.04
C ASN A 213 -27.43 0.15 7.65
N LYS A 214 -26.93 1.39 7.65
CA LYS A 214 -26.44 2.16 6.50
C LYS A 214 -25.68 1.20 5.57
N THR A 215 -26.30 0.77 4.48
CA THR A 215 -25.68 -0.17 3.53
C THR A 215 -24.37 0.43 3.05
N ASN A 216 -23.27 -0.25 3.32
CA ASN A 216 -21.95 0.21 2.90
C ASN A 216 -21.91 0.17 1.36
N THR A 217 -21.91 1.35 0.73
CA THR A 217 -21.99 1.53 -0.73
C THR A 217 -20.95 0.71 -1.49
N TYR A 218 -19.83 0.35 -0.85
CA TYR A 218 -18.71 -0.35 -1.46
C TYR A 218 -18.52 -1.80 -0.99
N GLU A 219 -19.48 -2.35 -0.24
CA GLU A 219 -19.40 -3.73 0.26
C GLU A 219 -19.23 -4.75 -0.87
N TRP A 220 -19.85 -4.49 -2.03
CA TRP A 220 -19.75 -5.37 -3.20
C TRP A 220 -18.32 -5.46 -3.76
N ILE A 221 -17.52 -4.40 -3.70
CA ILE A 221 -16.10 -4.41 -4.09
C ILE A 221 -15.30 -5.28 -3.13
N HIS A 222 -15.57 -5.17 -1.83
CA HIS A 222 -14.90 -5.99 -0.82
C HIS A 222 -15.28 -7.48 -0.97
N LYS A 223 -16.55 -7.78 -1.30
CA LYS A 223 -16.99 -9.13 -1.67
C LYS A 223 -16.28 -9.63 -2.93
N ALA A 224 -16.09 -8.78 -3.94
CA ALA A 224 -15.32 -9.11 -5.14
C ALA A 224 -13.88 -9.47 -4.77
N TYR A 225 -13.20 -8.69 -3.92
CA TYR A 225 -11.86 -9.03 -3.43
C TYR A 225 -11.81 -10.39 -2.72
N ALA A 226 -12.72 -10.64 -1.79
CA ALA A 226 -12.77 -11.90 -1.04
C ALA A 226 -12.91 -13.11 -1.98
N LYS A 227 -13.82 -13.01 -2.95
CA LYS A 227 -14.03 -14.02 -3.99
C LYS A 227 -12.79 -14.23 -4.86
N SER A 228 -12.14 -13.16 -5.29
CA SER A 228 -10.94 -13.23 -6.13
C SER A 228 -9.76 -13.86 -5.39
N PHE A 229 -9.54 -13.52 -4.13
CA PHE A 229 -8.54 -14.18 -3.30
C PHE A 229 -8.85 -15.66 -3.08
N TRP A 230 -10.10 -16.00 -2.81
CA TRP A 230 -10.55 -17.39 -2.68
C TRP A 230 -10.25 -18.20 -3.96
N ARG A 231 -10.57 -17.65 -5.13
CA ARG A 231 -10.25 -18.25 -6.42
C ARG A 231 -8.74 -18.34 -6.68
N MET A 232 -7.99 -17.31 -6.33
CA MET A 232 -6.54 -17.27 -6.53
C MET A 232 -5.84 -18.35 -5.71
N ASP A 233 -6.21 -18.50 -4.44
CA ASP A 233 -5.70 -19.55 -3.57
C ASP A 233 -6.00 -20.95 -4.13
N ARG A 234 -7.20 -21.17 -4.71
CA ARG A 234 -7.50 -22.42 -5.42
C ARG A 234 -6.58 -22.67 -6.61
N LEU A 235 -6.29 -21.63 -7.40
CA LEU A 235 -5.38 -21.72 -8.55
C LEU A 235 -3.96 -22.06 -8.12
N LEU A 236 -3.46 -21.45 -7.04
CA LEU A 236 -2.13 -21.75 -6.50
C LEU A 236 -2.02 -23.19 -5.99
N ARG A 237 -3.06 -23.72 -5.33
CA ARG A 237 -3.05 -25.09 -4.79
C ARG A 237 -3.09 -26.17 -5.87
N LEU A 238 -3.94 -25.97 -6.89
CA LEU A 238 -4.18 -26.99 -7.91
C LEU A 238 -3.31 -26.82 -9.15
N GLY A 239 -2.87 -25.60 -9.46
CA GLY A 239 -2.10 -25.27 -10.65
C GLY A 239 -2.91 -25.38 -11.95
N ARG A 240 -2.62 -24.50 -12.91
CA ARG A 240 -3.12 -24.65 -14.30
C ARG A 240 -2.16 -25.44 -15.18
N ASN A 241 -0.86 -25.31 -14.89
CA ASN A 241 0.26 -25.99 -15.53
C ASN A 241 1.13 -26.56 -14.39
N GLU A 242 0.76 -27.74 -13.89
CA GLU A 242 1.33 -28.32 -12.67
C GLU A 242 2.84 -28.62 -12.85
N VAL A 243 3.68 -27.65 -12.50
CA VAL A 243 5.10 -27.86 -12.16
C VAL A 243 5.22 -27.73 -10.65
N SER A 244 5.83 -28.74 -10.01
CA SER A 244 5.98 -28.89 -8.55
C SER A 244 6.27 -27.58 -7.80
N LYS A 245 7.03 -26.66 -8.41
CA LYS A 245 7.46 -25.38 -7.84
C LYS A 245 6.33 -24.45 -7.35
N VAL A 246 5.15 -24.43 -7.98
CA VAL A 246 4.04 -23.56 -7.52
C VAL A 246 3.58 -23.97 -6.12
N ARG A 247 3.45 -25.28 -5.85
CA ARG A 247 2.95 -25.82 -4.57
C ARG A 247 3.90 -25.63 -3.40
N TRP A 248 5.19 -25.48 -3.67
CA TRP A 248 6.23 -25.33 -2.65
C TRP A 248 6.65 -23.86 -2.44
N SER A 249 6.06 -22.93 -3.19
CA SER A 249 6.23 -21.48 -3.00
C SER A 249 4.95 -20.86 -2.43
N GLY A 250 5.08 -19.79 -1.66
CA GLY A 250 3.96 -19.01 -1.13
C GLY A 250 4.14 -17.52 -1.41
N CYS A 251 3.12 -16.72 -1.17
CA CYS A 251 3.26 -15.27 -1.21
C CYS A 251 2.20 -14.58 -0.36
N SER A 252 2.53 -13.40 0.16
CA SER A 252 1.53 -12.44 0.61
C SER A 252 1.29 -11.39 -0.47
N ALA A 253 0.11 -10.79 -0.49
CA ALA A 253 -0.25 -9.76 -1.45
C ALA A 253 -1.04 -8.65 -0.77
N VAL A 254 -0.70 -7.40 -1.10
CA VAL A 254 -1.52 -6.23 -0.84
C VAL A 254 -1.86 -5.59 -2.18
N THR A 255 -3.13 -5.29 -2.39
CA THR A 255 -3.62 -4.69 -3.62
C THR A 255 -4.46 -3.48 -3.29
N CYS A 256 -4.51 -2.53 -4.21
CA CYS A 256 -5.44 -1.43 -4.14
C CYS A 256 -6.07 -1.10 -5.48
N LEU A 257 -7.35 -0.72 -5.42
CA LEU A 257 -8.11 -0.18 -6.54
C LEU A 257 -8.35 1.30 -6.25
N VAL A 258 -7.79 2.14 -7.10
CA VAL A 258 -7.99 3.59 -7.09
C VAL A 258 -9.11 3.91 -8.07
N GLU A 259 -10.12 4.64 -7.64
CA GLU A 259 -11.21 5.11 -8.51
C GLU A 259 -11.56 6.56 -8.22
N ARG A 260 -11.98 7.29 -9.25
CA ARG A 260 -12.58 8.61 -9.08
C ARG A 260 -14.03 8.48 -8.61
N ILE A 261 -14.40 9.28 -7.62
CA ILE A 261 -15.80 9.43 -7.24
C ILE A 261 -16.47 10.28 -8.31
N PRO A 262 -17.60 9.84 -8.90
CA PRO A 262 -18.34 10.67 -9.84
C PRO A 262 -18.71 11.99 -9.14
N SER A 263 -18.21 13.11 -9.65
CA SER A 263 -18.77 14.40 -9.28
C SER A 263 -20.11 14.49 -10.00
N GLU A 264 -21.18 14.81 -9.27
CA GLU A 264 -22.41 15.31 -9.90
C GLU A 264 -22.02 16.57 -10.69
N GLU A 265 -21.76 16.40 -11.99
CA GLU A 265 -21.73 17.51 -12.91
C GLU A 265 -23.18 17.95 -13.04
N THR A 266 -23.53 19.08 -12.43
CA THR A 266 -24.72 19.82 -12.81
C THR A 266 -24.58 20.14 -14.29
N ASP A 267 -25.28 19.37 -15.12
CA ASP A 267 -25.57 19.69 -16.51
C ASP A 267 -26.34 21.01 -16.54
N GLY A 268 -25.59 22.10 -16.61
CA GLY A 268 -26.12 23.44 -16.83
C GLY A 268 -26.30 23.63 -18.33
N THR A 269 -27.49 23.34 -18.83
CA THR A 269 -27.96 23.83 -20.12
C THR A 269 -27.96 25.36 -20.06
N GLU A 270 -26.91 26.01 -20.55
CA GLU A 270 -26.90 27.45 -20.80
C GLU A 270 -27.53 27.71 -22.18
N GLU A 271 -28.86 27.66 -22.25
CA GLU A 271 -29.60 28.44 -23.24
C GLU A 271 -30.10 29.73 -22.58
N GLU A 272 -29.65 30.83 -23.15
CA GLU A 272 -30.29 32.15 -23.23
C GLU A 272 -30.89 32.76 -21.96
N GLU A 273 -30.23 33.78 -21.40
CA GLU A 273 -30.84 35.10 -21.30
C GLU A 273 -29.80 36.21 -21.06
N ARG A 274 -29.55 36.99 -22.11
CA ARG A 274 -28.93 38.32 -22.02
C ARG A 274 -29.94 39.27 -21.39
N LYS A 275 -29.68 39.84 -20.21
CA LYS A 275 -29.90 41.28 -19.96
C LYS A 275 -28.88 41.88 -18.99
N HIS A 276 -28.36 42.99 -19.48
CA HIS A 276 -27.38 43.92 -18.95
C HIS A 276 -27.80 44.52 -17.60
N SER A 277 -26.90 44.56 -16.61
CA SER A 277 -26.73 45.71 -15.72
C SER A 277 -25.37 45.60 -15.02
N GLU A 278 -24.48 46.55 -15.35
CA GLU A 278 -23.20 46.76 -14.69
C GLU A 278 -23.44 47.44 -13.33
N ASN A 279 -22.83 46.92 -12.26
CA ASN A 279 -22.05 47.73 -11.31
C ASN A 279 -21.24 46.87 -10.33
N THR A 280 -19.93 47.11 -10.38
CA THR A 280 -18.79 46.75 -9.52
C THR A 280 -19.13 46.82 -8.02
N THR A 281 -18.78 45.87 -7.14
CA THR A 281 -17.42 45.52 -6.65
C THR A 281 -17.54 44.34 -5.66
N HIS A 282 -16.46 43.57 -5.51
CA HIS A 282 -16.27 42.37 -4.65
C HIS A 282 -16.50 41.02 -5.32
N ARG A 283 -15.53 40.66 -6.19
CA ARG A 283 -15.25 39.29 -6.60
C ARG A 283 -14.63 38.54 -5.42
N PRO A 284 -15.21 37.44 -4.91
CA PRO A 284 -14.45 36.52 -4.06
C PRO A 284 -13.41 35.85 -4.94
N LEU A 285 -12.15 36.26 -4.74
CA LEU A 285 -10.99 35.55 -5.25
C LEU A 285 -10.96 34.16 -4.60
N ALA A 286 -10.72 33.13 -5.41
CA ALA A 286 -10.62 31.71 -5.04
C ALA A 286 -11.95 30.99 -4.71
N ARG A 287 -12.74 30.71 -5.77
CA ARG A 287 -13.39 29.40 -5.87
C ARG A 287 -12.24 28.38 -5.86
N ALA A 288 -11.92 27.80 -4.70
CA ALA A 288 -11.07 26.63 -4.64
C ALA A 288 -11.69 25.61 -5.60
N ALA A 289 -10.94 25.17 -6.61
CA ALA A 289 -11.36 24.07 -7.46
C ALA A 289 -11.79 22.94 -6.52
N LYS A 290 -13.07 22.53 -6.57
CA LYS A 290 -13.54 21.35 -5.83
C LYS A 290 -12.56 20.24 -6.15
N GLY A 291 -11.77 19.82 -5.16
CA GLY A 291 -10.75 18.82 -5.35
C GLY A 291 -11.38 17.56 -5.92
N VAL A 292 -10.74 16.94 -6.91
CA VAL A 292 -11.19 15.66 -7.45
C VAL A 292 -11.05 14.63 -6.32
N ALA A 293 -12.19 14.17 -5.80
CA ALA A 293 -12.21 13.17 -4.75
C ALA A 293 -12.00 11.78 -5.36
N GLY A 294 -11.04 11.04 -4.82
CA GLY A 294 -10.76 9.66 -5.18
C GLY A 294 -11.11 8.72 -4.03
N LEU A 295 -11.39 7.47 -4.37
CA LEU A 295 -11.58 6.37 -3.45
C LEU A 295 -10.46 5.35 -3.65
N LEU A 296 -9.97 4.81 -2.54
CA LEU A 296 -8.92 3.80 -2.51
C LEU A 296 -9.43 2.58 -1.76
N HIS A 297 -9.71 1.51 -2.48
CA HIS A 297 -10.02 0.21 -1.88
C HIS A 297 -8.71 -0.52 -1.66
N ILE A 298 -8.50 -1.06 -0.45
CA ILE A 298 -7.29 -1.82 -0.12
C ILE A 298 -7.72 -3.19 0.36
N ALA A 299 -7.05 -4.22 -0.15
CA ALA A 299 -7.25 -5.59 0.27
C ALA A 299 -5.90 -6.31 0.35
N ASN A 300 -5.69 -7.04 1.43
CA ASN A 300 -4.46 -7.80 1.66
C ASN A 300 -4.77 -9.24 2.08
N ILE A 301 -3.86 -10.15 1.75
CA ILE A 301 -3.91 -11.57 2.11
C ILE A 301 -2.48 -12.10 2.23
N GLY A 302 -2.26 -13.11 3.07
CA GLY A 302 -0.97 -13.78 3.26
C GLY A 302 -1.14 -15.06 4.05
#